data_AF-A0AA97PMU3-F1
#
_entry.id   AF-A0AA97PMU3-F1
#
_cell.length_a   1.000
_cell.length_b   1.000
_cell.length_c   1.000
_cell.angle_alpha   90.00
_cell.angle_beta   90.00
_cell.angle_gamma   90.00
#
_symmetry.space_group_name_H-M   'P 1'
#
loop_
_entity.id
_entity.type
_entity.pdbx_description
1 polymer ?
#
loop_
_entity_poly.entity_id
_entity_poly.type
_entity_poly.pdbx_seq_one_letter_code
_entity_poly.pdbx_strand_id
1 'polypeptide(L)'
;MRAPFALTSILFGCAVQGCDRLLGFKAEPETETRSLEELHQAALAEGGVVTVWHGGDEKTQQDATKAAFEARFPGMTLNMTVDVSKYHDSRLDEELAKGGPVTPDSIILQTLHDYPRWAQQGALLNYKPQGFDGIPAEAKDSATGAWHGVFYISWRIVANPAKTNGLAVEEFDDFLKPELKGKIVLTYPNDDDAVLWAFHLIMQQKGIAWFDALLAQKPRWVRGTATPSTIAASPDHAQAVSFTTSGGRPALASTYPTRTNFVAWPQTAGILRDARHPEGARLFHNWLLSRERQETQDWPLRTDVAPLPNGFPLDRDIAKVANTNAAAFLPWMRDRVSVERLKLWFETKIGTPQGLSPLEDDL
;
A
#
# COMPACT_ATOMS: atom_id res chain seq x y z
N MET A 1 17.66 3.88 73.38
CA MET A 1 16.48 3.64 72.54
C MET A 1 16.80 4.13 71.14
N ARG A 2 16.96 3.22 70.18
CA ARG A 2 17.21 3.53 68.77
C ARG A 2 15.86 3.55 68.04
N ALA A 3 15.51 4.65 67.41
CA ALA A 3 14.35 4.75 66.51
C ALA A 3 14.82 4.42 65.08
N PRO A 4 14.15 3.53 64.32
CA PRO A 4 14.50 3.28 62.94
C PRO A 4 13.79 4.26 62.00
N PHE A 5 14.54 4.71 61.00
CA PHE A 5 14.07 5.39 59.80
C PHE A 5 13.10 4.50 59.02
N ALA A 6 11.96 5.05 58.60
CA ALA A 6 11.13 4.49 57.54
C ALA A 6 11.12 5.47 56.36
N LEU A 7 11.97 5.18 55.37
CA LEU A 7 11.91 5.78 54.04
C LEU A 7 10.85 4.98 53.25
N THR A 8 9.68 5.55 53.03
CA THR A 8 8.67 4.94 52.15
C THR A 8 8.83 5.52 50.75
N SER A 9 9.68 4.89 49.95
CA SER A 9 9.80 5.16 48.52
C SER A 9 8.56 4.59 47.80
N ILE A 10 7.63 5.45 47.40
CA ILE A 10 6.56 5.07 46.47
C ILE A 10 7.13 5.15 45.06
N LEU A 11 7.69 4.04 44.59
CA LEU A 11 7.90 3.80 43.16
C LEU A 11 6.53 3.49 42.55
N PHE A 12 5.91 4.47 41.91
CA PHE A 12 4.87 4.20 40.92
C PHE A 12 5.57 3.52 39.73
N GLY A 13 5.58 2.19 39.74
CA GLY A 13 5.92 1.41 38.57
C GLY A 13 4.86 1.66 37.50
N CYS A 14 5.21 2.46 36.49
CA CYS A 14 4.59 2.30 35.18
C CYS A 14 4.80 0.84 34.77
N ALA A 15 3.71 0.09 34.66
CA ALA A 15 3.73 -1.20 33.99
C ALA A 15 4.03 -0.91 32.51
N VAL A 16 5.32 -0.88 32.17
CA VAL A 16 5.79 -0.92 30.80
C VAL A 16 5.49 -2.32 30.28
N GLN A 17 4.25 -2.55 29.83
CA GLN A 17 3.95 -3.65 28.92
C GLN A 17 4.32 -3.26 27.48
N GLY A 18 5.50 -2.64 27.32
CA GLY A 18 6.18 -2.60 26.04
C GLY A 18 6.87 -3.95 25.89
N CYS A 19 6.23 -4.90 25.21
CA CYS A 19 6.84 -6.19 24.98
C CYS A 19 8.06 -6.00 24.07
N ASP A 20 9.24 -6.16 24.64
CA ASP A 20 10.51 -6.06 23.94
C ASP A 20 10.66 -7.23 22.96
N ARG A 21 10.42 -6.98 21.66
CA ARG A 21 10.68 -7.96 20.59
C ARG A 21 12.17 -8.27 20.43
N LEU A 22 13.06 -7.45 21.00
CA LEU A 22 14.50 -7.67 20.97
C LEU A 22 14.90 -8.90 21.82
N LEU A 23 14.09 -9.24 22.84
CA LEU A 23 14.27 -10.39 23.71
C LEU A 23 13.36 -11.59 23.37
N GLY A 24 12.40 -11.43 22.46
CA GLY A 24 11.54 -12.52 21.97
C GLY A 24 10.49 -12.99 22.98
N PHE A 25 10.04 -12.13 23.90
CA PHE A 25 8.95 -12.48 24.80
C PHE A 25 7.61 -12.57 24.04
N LYS A 26 6.84 -13.62 24.34
CA LYS A 26 5.46 -13.76 23.84
C LYS A 26 4.56 -12.76 24.58
N ALA A 27 4.22 -11.64 23.96
CA ALA A 27 2.95 -10.99 24.26
C ALA A 27 1.88 -11.67 23.41
N GLU A 28 0.82 -12.17 24.06
CA GLU A 28 -0.35 -12.63 23.30
C GLU A 28 -0.99 -11.42 22.61
N PRO A 29 -1.28 -11.52 21.31
CA PRO A 29 -1.92 -10.43 20.60
C PRO A 29 -3.37 -10.28 21.01
N GLU A 30 -3.83 -9.04 21.13
CA GLU A 30 -5.25 -8.77 21.34
C GLU A 30 -6.02 -9.25 20.10
N THR A 31 -7.00 -10.12 20.29
CA THR A 31 -7.86 -10.62 19.20
C THR A 31 -9.24 -10.03 19.37
N GLU A 32 -9.74 -9.35 18.34
CA GLU A 32 -11.01 -8.65 18.42
C GLU A 32 -12.19 -9.62 18.47
N THR A 33 -13.06 -9.42 19.45
CA THR A 33 -14.30 -10.21 19.62
C THR A 33 -15.55 -9.36 19.51
N ARG A 34 -15.42 -8.02 19.59
CA ARG A 34 -16.53 -7.08 19.55
C ARG A 34 -17.06 -6.90 18.13
N SER A 35 -18.35 -6.63 18.00
CA SER A 35 -18.94 -6.28 16.70
C SER A 35 -18.45 -4.90 16.22
N LEU A 36 -18.68 -4.61 14.93
CA LEU A 36 -18.44 -3.27 14.38
C LEU A 36 -19.27 -2.19 15.10
N GLU A 37 -20.48 -2.52 15.56
CA GLU A 37 -21.34 -1.60 16.31
C GLU A 37 -20.77 -1.31 17.71
N GLU A 38 -20.26 -2.31 18.41
CA GLU A 38 -19.60 -2.13 19.71
C GLU A 38 -18.33 -1.29 19.58
N LEU A 39 -17.50 -1.57 18.56
CA LEU A 39 -16.33 -0.76 18.22
C LEU A 39 -16.71 0.67 17.84
N HIS A 40 -17.81 0.85 17.12
CA HIS A 40 -18.29 2.18 16.74
C HIS A 40 -18.71 2.99 17.98
N GLN A 41 -19.44 2.41 18.92
CA GLN A 41 -19.78 3.11 20.16
C GLN A 41 -18.55 3.45 21.00
N ALA A 42 -17.56 2.56 21.06
CA ALA A 42 -16.30 2.82 21.76
C ALA A 42 -15.51 3.96 21.11
N ALA A 43 -15.39 3.96 19.78
CA ALA A 43 -14.72 5.00 19.01
C ALA A 43 -15.44 6.37 19.13
N LEU A 44 -16.77 6.40 19.21
CA LEU A 44 -17.52 7.63 19.48
C LEU A 44 -17.24 8.17 20.88
N ALA A 45 -17.15 7.30 21.90
CA ALA A 45 -16.80 7.70 23.26
C ALA A 45 -15.35 8.23 23.36
N GLU A 46 -14.47 7.82 22.44
CA GLU A 46 -13.10 8.30 22.29
C GLU A 46 -12.98 9.63 21.52
N GLY A 47 -14.11 10.18 21.03
CA GLY A 47 -14.16 11.47 20.33
C GLY A 47 -14.52 11.37 18.85
N GLY A 48 -14.74 10.16 18.33
CA GLY A 48 -15.27 9.97 16.98
C GLY A 48 -14.28 10.31 15.86
N VAL A 49 -12.98 10.11 16.07
CA VAL A 49 -11.94 10.39 15.08
C VAL A 49 -11.01 9.20 14.92
N VAL A 50 -10.54 8.97 13.70
CA VAL A 50 -9.37 8.14 13.42
C VAL A 50 -8.51 8.86 12.39
N THR A 51 -7.24 9.09 12.71
CA THR A 51 -6.26 9.74 11.83
C THR A 51 -5.45 8.68 11.09
N VAL A 52 -5.47 8.75 9.76
CA VAL A 52 -4.84 7.74 8.91
C VAL A 52 -3.88 8.38 7.93
N TRP A 53 -2.65 7.89 7.89
CA TRP A 53 -1.70 8.18 6.83
C TRP A 53 -1.73 7.05 5.80
N HIS A 54 -2.14 7.36 4.58
CA HIS A 54 -2.27 6.39 3.51
C HIS A 54 -1.35 6.73 2.34
N GLY A 55 -0.61 5.73 1.86
CA GLY A 55 0.21 5.80 0.67
C GLY A 55 -0.63 6.06 -0.58
N GLY A 56 -0.29 7.09 -1.36
CA GLY A 56 -0.97 7.40 -2.61
C GLY A 56 -0.32 8.56 -3.35
N ASP A 57 -0.77 8.78 -4.57
CA ASP A 57 -0.21 9.77 -5.48
C ASP A 57 -1.08 11.04 -5.58
N GLU A 58 -2.40 10.92 -5.33
CA GLU A 58 -3.36 12.02 -5.46
C GLU A 58 -4.03 12.34 -4.13
N LYS A 59 -4.23 13.63 -3.82
CA LYS A 59 -4.87 14.08 -2.57
C LYS A 59 -6.24 13.43 -2.32
N THR A 60 -7.00 13.22 -3.39
CA THR A 60 -8.37 12.69 -3.36
C THR A 60 -8.45 11.17 -3.56
N GLN A 61 -7.31 10.47 -3.69
CA GLN A 61 -7.27 9.04 -4.03
C GLN A 61 -8.03 8.16 -3.02
N GLN A 62 -8.17 8.63 -1.77
CA GLN A 62 -8.85 7.90 -0.69
C GLN A 62 -10.23 8.47 -0.33
N ASP A 63 -10.76 9.42 -1.10
CA ASP A 63 -12.07 10.06 -0.82
C ASP A 63 -13.21 9.03 -0.81
N ALA A 64 -13.18 8.05 -1.71
CA ALA A 64 -14.18 6.98 -1.74
C ALA A 64 -14.12 6.09 -0.49
N THR A 65 -12.93 5.81 0.03
CA THR A 65 -12.73 5.07 1.29
C THR A 65 -13.24 5.89 2.48
N LYS A 66 -12.92 7.19 2.52
CA LYS A 66 -13.41 8.12 3.53
C LYS A 66 -14.93 8.22 3.54
N ALA A 67 -15.54 8.48 2.39
CA ALA A 67 -16.99 8.58 2.27
C ALA A 67 -17.69 7.29 2.70
N ALA A 68 -17.18 6.12 2.28
CA ALA A 68 -17.76 4.83 2.65
C ALA A 68 -17.67 4.55 4.16
N PHE A 69 -16.54 4.88 4.80
CA PHE A 69 -16.37 4.69 6.24
C PHE A 69 -17.29 5.61 7.05
N GLU A 70 -17.32 6.91 6.72
CA GLU A 70 -18.13 7.89 7.44
C GLU A 70 -19.64 7.68 7.24
N ALA A 71 -20.04 7.18 6.07
CA ALA A 71 -21.41 6.73 5.83
C ALA A 71 -21.77 5.50 6.67
N ARG A 72 -20.84 4.55 6.82
CA ARG A 72 -21.07 3.31 7.60
C ARG A 72 -21.08 3.54 9.11
N PHE A 73 -20.34 4.54 9.60
CA PHE A 73 -20.19 4.84 11.02
C PHE A 73 -20.53 6.31 11.31
N PRO A 74 -21.81 6.67 11.40
CA PRO A 74 -22.24 8.05 11.67
C PRO A 74 -21.58 8.63 12.93
N GLY A 75 -21.10 9.87 12.84
CA GLY A 75 -20.39 10.55 13.91
C GLY A 75 -18.88 10.27 13.96
N MET A 76 -18.37 9.33 13.16
CA MET A 76 -16.93 9.17 12.95
C MET A 76 -16.41 10.15 11.90
N THR A 77 -15.18 10.63 12.10
CA THR A 77 -14.37 11.33 11.12
C THR A 77 -13.15 10.49 10.77
N LEU A 78 -13.02 10.12 9.49
CA LEU A 78 -11.78 9.55 8.96
C LEU A 78 -10.87 10.71 8.51
N ASN A 79 -9.95 11.09 9.37
CA ASN A 79 -8.98 12.14 9.09
C ASN A 79 -7.83 11.57 8.25
N MET A 80 -8.09 11.44 6.94
CA MET A 80 -7.20 10.82 5.97
C MET A 80 -6.18 11.83 5.42
N THR A 81 -4.89 11.47 5.45
CA THR A 81 -3.82 12.19 4.76
C THR A 81 -3.18 11.28 3.72
N VAL A 82 -3.25 11.67 2.45
CA VAL A 82 -2.56 10.97 1.36
C VAL A 82 -1.21 11.62 1.09
N ASP A 83 -0.17 10.81 1.04
CA ASP A 83 1.14 11.15 0.48
C ASP A 83 1.82 9.87 -0.02
N VAL A 84 2.89 9.99 -0.80
CA VAL A 84 3.66 8.84 -1.26
C VAL A 84 4.27 8.11 -0.06
N SER A 85 4.25 6.77 -0.10
CA SER A 85 4.61 5.97 1.07
C SER A 85 6.00 6.23 1.62
N LYS A 86 6.98 6.50 0.74
CA LYS A 86 8.38 6.82 1.07
C LYS A 86 8.58 8.15 1.83
N TYR A 87 7.54 8.97 1.95
CA TYR A 87 7.57 10.19 2.77
C TYR A 87 6.76 10.01 4.04
N HIS A 88 5.69 9.21 4.00
CA HIS A 88 4.97 8.80 5.22
C HIS A 88 5.83 7.96 6.14
N ASP A 89 6.59 6.99 5.61
CA ASP A 89 7.48 6.14 6.43
C ASP A 89 8.57 6.96 7.16
N SER A 90 9.22 7.87 6.44
CA SER A 90 10.28 8.76 6.93
C SER A 90 9.74 9.73 7.99
N ARG A 91 8.56 10.31 7.76
CA ARG A 91 7.91 11.18 8.77
C ARG A 91 7.50 10.40 10.01
N LEU A 92 6.99 9.17 9.87
CA LEU A 92 6.67 8.36 11.03
C LEU A 92 7.94 8.03 11.82
N ASP A 93 9.04 7.67 11.14
CA ASP A 93 10.33 7.44 11.79
C ASP A 93 10.84 8.69 12.53
N GLU A 94 10.64 9.88 11.99
CA GLU A 94 10.96 11.15 12.65
C GLU A 94 10.12 11.37 13.92
N GLU A 95 8.81 11.10 13.87
CA GLU A 95 7.93 11.21 15.04
C GLU A 95 8.26 10.19 16.12
N LEU A 96 8.54 8.93 15.74
CA LEU A 96 8.97 7.88 16.66
C LEU A 96 10.29 8.23 17.34
N ALA A 97 11.25 8.81 16.61
CA ALA A 97 12.55 9.21 17.15
C ALA A 97 12.44 10.33 18.21
N LYS A 98 11.37 11.14 18.18
CA LYS A 98 11.10 12.16 19.21
C LYS A 98 10.62 11.58 20.54
N GLY A 99 10.18 10.31 20.56
CA GLY A 99 9.76 9.61 21.78
C GLY A 99 8.44 10.12 22.40
N GLY A 100 7.64 10.87 21.64
CA GLY A 100 6.33 11.37 22.04
C GLY A 100 5.18 10.74 21.24
N PRO A 101 3.92 11.19 21.45
CA PRO A 101 2.78 10.72 20.69
C PRO A 101 2.96 11.00 19.19
N VAL A 102 2.76 9.97 18.38
CA VAL A 102 2.72 10.08 16.92
C VAL A 102 1.39 10.71 16.46
N THR A 103 1.39 11.23 15.24
CA THR A 103 0.24 11.88 14.60
C THR A 103 -0.80 10.87 14.09
N PRO A 104 -0.45 9.84 13.29
CA PRO A 104 -1.43 8.88 12.82
C PRO A 104 -1.81 7.85 13.89
N ASP A 105 -3.09 7.47 13.90
CA ASP A 105 -3.59 6.32 14.66
C ASP A 105 -3.37 5.01 13.88
N SER A 106 -3.44 5.10 12.53
CA SER A 106 -3.17 4.00 11.60
C SER A 106 -2.35 4.48 10.40
N ILE A 107 -1.51 3.59 9.87
CA ILE A 107 -0.67 3.84 8.70
C ILE A 107 -0.78 2.72 7.66
N ILE A 108 -1.05 3.08 6.40
CA ILE A 108 -1.35 2.15 5.29
C ILE A 108 -0.46 2.43 4.08
N LEU A 109 0.59 1.64 3.86
CA LEU A 109 1.63 1.91 2.87
C LEU A 109 1.94 0.72 1.94
N GLN A 110 2.58 1.03 0.81
CA GLN A 110 3.20 0.04 -0.07
C GLN A 110 4.64 -0.32 0.33
N THR A 111 5.27 0.42 1.25
CA THR A 111 6.65 0.21 1.69
C THR A 111 6.77 -0.95 2.69
N LEU A 112 6.38 -2.15 2.27
CA LEU A 112 6.11 -3.30 3.13
C LEU A 112 7.21 -3.63 4.16
N HIS A 113 8.46 -3.38 3.81
CA HIS A 113 9.62 -3.62 4.68
C HIS A 113 9.62 -2.82 6.00
N ASP A 114 8.87 -1.74 6.09
CA ASP A 114 8.78 -0.92 7.31
C ASP A 114 8.02 -1.62 8.41
N TYR A 115 6.97 -2.38 8.08
CA TYR A 115 6.10 -2.99 9.08
C TYR A 115 6.81 -4.00 9.99
N PRO A 116 7.62 -4.97 9.49
CA PRO A 116 8.44 -5.81 10.35
C PRO A 116 9.41 -5.02 11.24
N ARG A 117 9.97 -3.92 10.73
CA ARG A 117 10.92 -3.05 11.45
C ARG A 117 10.21 -2.27 12.56
N TRP A 118 9.09 -1.60 12.27
CA TRP A 118 8.27 -0.91 13.27
C TRP A 118 7.74 -1.87 14.33
N ALA A 119 7.31 -3.07 13.92
CA ALA A 119 6.89 -4.11 14.83
C ALA A 119 8.04 -4.56 15.76
N GLN A 120 9.26 -4.72 15.24
CA GLN A 120 10.46 -5.01 16.04
C GLN A 120 10.82 -3.89 17.01
N GLN A 121 10.62 -2.63 16.62
CA GLN A 121 10.77 -1.44 17.47
C GLN A 121 9.62 -1.27 18.47
N GLY A 122 8.62 -2.16 18.43
CA GLY A 122 7.42 -2.10 19.26
C GLY A 122 6.45 -0.98 18.88
N ALA A 123 6.67 -0.25 17.78
CA ALA A 123 5.89 0.93 17.40
C ALA A 123 4.45 0.61 16.95
N LEU A 124 4.16 -0.67 16.66
CA LEU A 124 2.84 -1.13 16.23
C LEU A 124 2.12 -1.87 17.37
N LEU A 125 0.80 -1.68 17.45
CA LEU A 125 -0.08 -2.41 18.34
C LEU A 125 -0.22 -3.86 17.86
N ASN A 126 0.03 -4.83 18.76
CA ASN A 126 -0.21 -6.25 18.48
C ASN A 126 -1.71 -6.57 18.56
N TYR A 127 -2.42 -6.36 17.45
CA TYR A 127 -3.87 -6.46 17.38
C TYR A 127 -4.33 -7.23 16.15
N LYS A 128 -5.19 -8.23 16.33
CA LYS A 128 -5.83 -9.01 15.27
C LYS A 128 -7.29 -8.55 15.13
N PRO A 129 -7.63 -7.78 14.07
CA PRO A 129 -9.02 -7.42 13.81
C PRO A 129 -9.84 -8.66 13.40
N GLN A 130 -11.16 -8.56 13.47
CA GLN A 130 -12.05 -9.58 12.93
C GLN A 130 -11.74 -9.84 11.45
N GLY A 131 -11.63 -11.13 11.08
CA GLY A 131 -11.26 -11.55 9.74
C GLY A 131 -9.76 -11.70 9.49
N PHE A 132 -8.90 -11.40 10.47
CA PHE A 132 -7.44 -11.56 10.36
C PHE A 132 -7.00 -12.98 9.95
N ASP A 133 -7.73 -14.02 10.40
CA ASP A 133 -7.41 -15.41 10.07
C ASP A 133 -7.61 -15.72 8.57
N GLY A 134 -8.52 -15.01 7.89
CA GLY A 134 -8.77 -15.17 6.46
C GLY A 134 -7.71 -14.56 5.54
N ILE A 135 -6.75 -13.80 6.11
CA ILE A 135 -5.62 -13.20 5.40
C ILE A 135 -4.52 -14.26 5.17
N PRO A 136 -3.93 -14.36 3.96
CA PRO A 136 -2.78 -15.23 3.69
C PRO A 136 -1.59 -14.97 4.63
N ALA A 137 -0.84 -16.02 4.96
CA ALA A 137 0.23 -15.95 5.97
C ALA A 137 1.38 -15.02 5.55
N GLU A 138 1.67 -14.96 4.25
CA GLU A 138 2.65 -14.07 3.63
C GLU A 138 2.28 -12.58 3.69
N ALA A 139 1.00 -12.28 3.93
CA ALA A 139 0.45 -10.93 3.94
C ALA A 139 0.10 -10.43 5.35
N LYS A 140 0.61 -11.07 6.42
CA LYS A 140 0.36 -10.64 7.81
C LYS A 140 1.46 -11.02 8.79
N ASP A 141 1.54 -10.29 9.91
CA ASP A 141 2.31 -10.73 11.08
C ASP A 141 1.56 -11.86 11.80
N SER A 142 1.76 -13.11 11.37
CA SER A 142 1.07 -14.25 11.98
C SER A 142 1.40 -14.45 13.47
N ALA A 143 2.54 -13.93 13.95
CA ALA A 143 2.96 -14.08 15.33
C ALA A 143 2.16 -13.17 16.27
N THR A 144 1.93 -11.91 15.89
CA THR A 144 1.34 -10.92 16.80
C THR A 144 0.20 -10.07 16.23
N GLY A 145 -0.09 -10.18 14.94
CA GLY A 145 -1.05 -9.30 14.27
C GLY A 145 -0.64 -7.83 14.15
N ALA A 146 0.61 -7.45 14.47
CA ALA A 146 1.05 -6.05 14.45
C ALA A 146 0.83 -5.31 13.11
N TRP A 147 0.78 -6.07 12.01
CA TRP A 147 0.48 -5.56 10.70
C TRP A 147 -0.19 -6.63 9.85
N HIS A 148 -0.96 -6.19 8.86
CA HIS A 148 -1.62 -7.07 7.91
C HIS A 148 -1.92 -6.32 6.61
N GLY A 149 -2.01 -7.07 5.51
CA GLY A 149 -2.56 -6.54 4.27
C GLY A 149 -4.02 -6.11 4.45
N VAL A 150 -4.50 -5.21 3.59
CA VAL A 150 -5.90 -4.77 3.54
C VAL A 150 -6.58 -5.12 2.22
N PHE A 151 -5.87 -5.08 1.10
CA PHE A 151 -6.32 -5.50 -0.24
C PHE A 151 -5.09 -5.69 -1.13
N TYR A 152 -5.24 -6.36 -2.27
CA TYR A 152 -4.17 -6.42 -3.27
C TYR A 152 -4.24 -5.21 -4.21
N ILE A 153 -3.10 -4.55 -4.41
CA ILE A 153 -2.90 -3.64 -5.55
C ILE A 153 -2.08 -4.38 -6.60
N SER A 154 -2.32 -4.07 -7.86
CA SER A 154 -1.51 -4.54 -8.99
C SER A 154 -1.44 -3.49 -10.08
N TRP A 155 -0.32 -3.45 -10.79
CA TRP A 155 -0.22 -2.66 -12.02
C TRP A 155 -0.78 -3.46 -13.18
N ARG A 156 -1.52 -2.76 -14.04
CA ARG A 156 -2.18 -3.32 -15.22
C ARG A 156 -1.61 -2.67 -16.47
N ILE A 157 -1.67 -3.40 -17.59
CA ILE A 157 -1.51 -2.78 -18.90
C ILE A 157 -2.81 -2.05 -19.20
N VAL A 158 -2.72 -0.74 -19.42
CA VAL A 158 -3.85 0.11 -19.80
C VAL A 158 -3.63 0.68 -21.18
N ALA A 159 -4.71 0.77 -21.97
CA ALA A 159 -4.69 1.33 -23.30
C ALA A 159 -5.98 2.11 -23.57
N ASN A 160 -5.86 3.29 -24.18
CA ASN A 160 -6.98 4.05 -24.71
C ASN A 160 -7.27 3.58 -26.15
N PRO A 161 -8.35 2.80 -26.40
CA PRO A 161 -8.59 2.21 -27.71
C PRO A 161 -8.81 3.24 -28.83
N ALA A 162 -9.34 4.42 -28.48
CA ALA A 162 -9.54 5.50 -29.44
C ALA A 162 -8.20 6.09 -29.92
N LYS A 163 -7.19 6.18 -29.04
CA LYS A 163 -5.86 6.72 -29.37
C LYS A 163 -4.91 5.68 -29.98
N THR A 164 -5.17 4.39 -29.72
CA THR A 164 -4.41 3.28 -30.31
C THR A 164 -5.02 2.76 -31.62
N ASN A 165 -6.13 3.34 -32.09
CA ASN A 165 -6.90 2.85 -33.24
C ASN A 165 -7.28 1.37 -33.11
N GLY A 166 -7.62 0.94 -31.89
CA GLY A 166 -7.97 -0.44 -31.57
C GLY A 166 -6.79 -1.42 -31.51
N LEU A 167 -5.54 -0.95 -31.60
CA LEU A 167 -4.38 -1.81 -31.38
C LEU A 167 -4.42 -2.39 -29.96
N ALA A 168 -4.49 -3.71 -29.86
CA ALA A 168 -4.40 -4.44 -28.61
C ALA A 168 -2.97 -4.38 -28.05
N VAL A 169 -2.87 -4.08 -26.76
CA VAL A 169 -1.64 -4.05 -25.96
C VAL A 169 -1.91 -4.92 -24.74
N GLU A 170 -1.36 -6.12 -24.75
CA GLU A 170 -1.65 -7.16 -23.75
C GLU A 170 -0.38 -7.69 -23.09
N GLU A 171 0.78 -7.43 -23.70
CA GLU A 171 2.09 -7.85 -23.21
C GLU A 171 3.12 -6.72 -23.29
N PHE A 172 4.19 -6.83 -22.50
CA PHE A 172 5.22 -5.79 -22.46
C PHE A 172 6.01 -5.66 -23.79
N ASP A 173 6.05 -6.70 -24.62
CA ASP A 173 6.64 -6.60 -25.97
C ASP A 173 5.79 -5.74 -26.91
N ASP A 174 4.47 -5.64 -26.66
CA ASP A 174 3.59 -4.82 -27.50
C ASP A 174 3.94 -3.34 -27.41
N PHE A 175 4.50 -2.88 -26.29
CA PHE A 175 4.97 -1.51 -26.11
C PHE A 175 6.07 -1.12 -27.12
N LEU A 176 6.75 -2.10 -27.72
CA LEU A 176 7.80 -1.90 -28.72
C LEU A 176 7.27 -1.75 -30.15
N LYS A 177 5.96 -1.89 -30.36
CA LYS A 177 5.32 -1.68 -31.67
C LYS A 177 5.55 -0.24 -32.15
N PRO A 178 5.98 -0.01 -33.41
CA PRO A 178 6.26 1.34 -33.93
C PRO A 178 5.10 2.33 -33.79
N GLU A 179 3.85 1.84 -33.82
CA GLU A 179 2.61 2.60 -33.67
C GLU A 179 2.46 3.27 -32.30
N LEU A 180 3.18 2.78 -31.28
CA LEU A 180 3.17 3.31 -29.92
C LEU A 180 4.30 4.31 -29.65
N LYS A 181 5.16 4.60 -30.63
CA LYS A 181 6.25 5.56 -30.47
C LYS A 181 5.70 6.95 -30.10
N GLY A 182 6.14 7.50 -28.98
CA GLY A 182 5.66 8.77 -28.41
C GLY A 182 4.29 8.69 -27.73
N LYS A 183 3.63 7.53 -27.71
CA LYS A 183 2.30 7.31 -27.12
C LYS A 183 2.34 6.63 -25.75
N ILE A 184 3.51 6.32 -25.23
CA ILE A 184 3.68 5.62 -23.95
C ILE A 184 3.85 6.67 -22.83
N VAL A 185 3.15 6.50 -21.72
CA VAL A 185 3.36 7.27 -20.48
C VAL A 185 3.63 6.31 -19.33
N LEU A 186 4.71 6.53 -18.58
CA LEU A 186 5.15 5.64 -17.50
C LEU A 186 5.58 6.46 -16.29
N THR A 187 5.36 5.92 -15.11
CA THR A 187 5.88 6.46 -13.86
C THR A 187 7.38 6.14 -13.76
N TYR A 188 8.17 7.07 -13.22
CA TYR A 188 9.61 6.85 -12.99
C TYR A 188 9.85 5.63 -12.06
N PRO A 189 10.54 4.57 -12.52
CA PRO A 189 10.90 3.44 -11.65
C PRO A 189 11.88 3.83 -10.53
N ASN A 190 12.63 4.92 -10.67
CA ASN A 190 13.47 5.45 -9.60
C ASN A 190 12.72 6.39 -8.63
N ASP A 191 11.40 6.59 -8.79
CA ASP A 191 10.58 7.40 -7.89
C ASP A 191 9.61 6.55 -7.03
N ASP A 192 9.17 5.37 -7.50
CA ASP A 192 8.23 4.46 -6.82
C ASP A 192 8.75 3.00 -6.84
N ASP A 193 8.78 2.32 -5.69
CA ASP A 193 9.37 0.98 -5.54
C ASP A 193 8.48 -0.15 -6.09
N ALA A 194 7.16 0.00 -6.11
CA ALA A 194 6.29 -0.96 -6.77
C ALA A 194 6.43 -0.87 -8.30
N VAL A 195 6.62 0.34 -8.84
CA VAL A 195 6.98 0.54 -10.25
C VAL A 195 8.36 -0.02 -10.55
N LEU A 196 9.35 0.24 -9.69
CA LEU A 196 10.69 -0.35 -9.81
C LEU A 196 10.65 -1.88 -9.85
N TRP A 197 9.83 -2.48 -8.99
CA TRP A 197 9.62 -3.92 -8.95
C TRP A 197 8.96 -4.46 -10.24
N ALA A 198 8.00 -3.73 -10.80
CA ALA A 198 7.43 -4.07 -12.12
C ALA A 198 8.53 -4.16 -13.19
N PHE A 199 9.38 -3.13 -13.27
CA PHE A 199 10.50 -3.13 -14.20
C PHE A 199 11.51 -4.24 -13.91
N HIS A 200 11.81 -4.51 -12.64
CA HIS A 200 12.66 -5.64 -12.25
C HIS A 200 12.13 -6.96 -12.79
N LEU A 201 10.84 -7.26 -12.57
CA LEU A 201 10.20 -8.49 -13.05
C LEU A 201 10.25 -8.62 -14.57
N ILE A 202 9.92 -7.55 -15.30
CA ILE A 202 9.97 -7.54 -16.76
C ILE A 202 11.41 -7.78 -17.24
N MET A 203 12.38 -7.07 -16.66
CA MET A 203 13.79 -7.19 -17.05
C MET A 203 14.41 -8.55 -16.72
N GLN A 204 13.95 -9.25 -15.68
CA GLN A 204 14.37 -10.63 -15.41
C GLN A 204 14.03 -11.58 -16.57
N GLN A 205 12.92 -11.33 -17.28
CA GLN A 205 12.49 -12.17 -18.40
C GLN A 205 12.93 -11.63 -19.76
N LYS A 206 13.01 -10.31 -19.92
CA LYS A 206 13.23 -9.63 -21.22
C LYS A 206 14.63 -9.06 -21.40
N GLY A 207 15.37 -8.84 -20.32
CA GLY A 207 16.72 -8.30 -20.32
C GLY A 207 16.81 -6.81 -20.69
N ILE A 208 18.04 -6.29 -20.69
CA ILE A 208 18.34 -4.87 -20.96
C ILE A 208 17.93 -4.45 -22.37
N ALA A 209 18.05 -5.35 -23.36
CA ALA A 209 17.70 -5.06 -24.75
C ALA A 209 16.23 -4.63 -24.92
N TRP A 210 15.31 -5.21 -24.15
CA TRP A 210 13.91 -4.78 -24.13
C TRP A 210 13.77 -3.37 -23.57
N PHE A 211 14.49 -3.03 -22.50
CA PHE A 211 14.45 -1.69 -21.92
C PHE A 211 15.04 -0.65 -22.88
N ASP A 212 16.17 -0.94 -23.53
CA ASP A 212 16.75 -0.05 -24.55
C ASP A 212 15.77 0.17 -25.72
N ALA A 213 15.05 -0.88 -26.15
CA ALA A 213 14.00 -0.77 -27.15
C ALA A 213 12.81 0.07 -26.66
N LEU A 214 12.40 -0.07 -25.39
CA LEU A 214 11.37 0.76 -24.78
C LEU A 214 11.79 2.23 -24.77
N LEU A 215 13.05 2.55 -24.46
CA LEU A 215 13.55 3.92 -24.51
C LEU A 215 13.50 4.49 -25.94
N ALA A 216 13.76 3.68 -26.96
CA ALA A 216 13.64 4.09 -28.36
C ALA A 216 12.19 4.47 -28.77
N GLN A 217 11.19 4.00 -28.02
CA GLN A 217 9.79 4.40 -28.17
C GLN A 217 9.50 5.81 -27.64
N LYS A 218 10.46 6.46 -26.97
CA LYS A 218 10.33 7.81 -26.39
C LYS A 218 9.14 7.93 -25.42
N PRO A 219 9.07 7.09 -24.37
CA PRO A 219 8.03 7.20 -23.35
C PRO A 219 8.10 8.56 -22.65
N ARG A 220 6.94 9.10 -22.28
CA ARG A 220 6.83 10.23 -21.35
C ARG A 220 6.95 9.68 -19.93
N TRP A 221 7.98 10.12 -19.21
CA TRP A 221 8.15 9.79 -17.79
C TRP A 221 7.45 10.83 -16.92
N VAL A 222 6.69 10.36 -15.92
CA VAL A 222 5.97 11.20 -14.95
C VAL A 222 6.18 10.67 -13.53
N ARG A 223 5.89 11.51 -12.53
CA ARG A 223 5.80 11.08 -11.13
C ARG A 223 4.34 10.71 -10.83
N GLY A 224 4.12 9.90 -9.79
CA GLY A 224 2.79 9.39 -9.45
C GLY A 224 2.31 8.25 -10.35
N THR A 225 1.68 7.23 -9.77
CA THR A 225 1.13 6.08 -10.51
C THR A 225 -0.30 6.29 -10.98
N ALA A 226 -1.02 7.27 -10.43
CA ALA A 226 -2.31 7.72 -10.94
C ALA A 226 -2.18 8.48 -12.28
N THR A 227 -1.14 9.32 -12.40
CA THR A 227 -0.89 10.26 -13.50
C THR A 227 -0.86 9.60 -14.89
N PRO A 228 -0.21 8.44 -15.12
CA PRO A 228 -0.24 7.77 -16.42
C PRO A 228 -1.65 7.46 -16.92
N SER A 229 -2.54 6.99 -16.04
CA SER A 229 -3.93 6.71 -16.43
C SER A 229 -4.71 7.99 -16.72
N THR A 230 -4.48 9.08 -15.98
CA THR A 230 -5.11 10.37 -16.27
C THR A 230 -4.70 10.90 -17.64
N ILE A 231 -3.40 10.90 -17.91
CA ILE A 231 -2.84 11.32 -19.20
C ILE A 231 -3.34 10.44 -20.34
N ALA A 232 -3.33 9.11 -20.17
CA ALA A 232 -3.78 8.18 -21.21
C ALA A 232 -5.28 8.36 -21.53
N ALA A 233 -6.10 8.69 -20.52
CA ALA A 233 -7.53 8.93 -20.69
C ALA A 233 -7.85 10.31 -21.29
N SER A 234 -7.07 11.34 -20.97
CA SER A 234 -7.34 12.73 -21.37
C SER A 234 -7.20 12.96 -22.89
N PRO A 235 -8.16 13.59 -23.58
CA PRO A 235 -8.02 13.92 -25.00
C PRO A 235 -6.89 14.92 -25.28
N ASP A 236 -6.40 15.66 -24.28
CA ASP A 236 -5.38 16.71 -24.43
C ASP A 236 -3.95 16.18 -24.52
N HIS A 237 -3.77 14.86 -24.36
CA HIS A 237 -2.46 14.22 -24.41
C HIS A 237 -2.39 13.13 -25.47
N ALA A 238 -1.28 13.10 -26.20
CA ALA A 238 -1.02 12.08 -27.23
C ALA A 238 -0.75 10.68 -26.64
N GLN A 239 -0.32 10.59 -25.38
CA GLN A 239 -0.08 9.31 -24.74
C GLN A 239 -1.39 8.54 -24.53
N ALA A 240 -1.29 7.23 -24.67
CA ALA A 240 -2.43 6.33 -24.83
C ALA A 240 -2.28 5.03 -24.04
N VAL A 241 -1.05 4.64 -23.69
CA VAL A 241 -0.77 3.34 -23.06
C VAL A 241 0.18 3.48 -21.88
N SER A 242 0.02 2.62 -20.87
CA SER A 242 0.89 2.52 -19.70
C SER A 242 0.86 1.11 -19.12
N PHE A 243 1.88 0.75 -18.35
CA PHE A 243 1.92 -0.46 -17.51
C PHE A 243 2.31 -0.17 -16.05
N THR A 244 2.37 1.10 -15.65
CA THR A 244 2.82 1.55 -14.31
C THR A 244 1.68 2.24 -13.55
N THR A 245 0.45 1.77 -13.75
CA THR A 245 -0.76 2.32 -13.16
C THR A 245 -1.75 1.20 -12.91
N SER A 246 -2.71 1.45 -12.01
CA SER A 246 -3.93 0.64 -11.91
C SER A 246 -4.88 0.92 -13.08
N GLY A 247 -5.85 0.03 -13.26
CA GLY A 247 -6.96 0.22 -14.20
C GLY A 247 -8.12 1.04 -13.60
N GLY A 248 -9.29 0.98 -14.22
CA GLY A 248 -10.55 1.49 -13.65
C GLY A 248 -11.04 2.83 -14.19
N ARG A 249 -10.32 3.47 -15.13
CA ARG A 249 -10.83 4.66 -15.84
C ARG A 249 -11.71 4.24 -17.02
N PRO A 250 -12.94 4.79 -17.17
CA PRO A 250 -13.88 4.37 -18.22
C PRO A 250 -13.35 4.45 -19.66
N ALA A 251 -12.43 5.38 -19.95
CA ALA A 251 -11.85 5.57 -21.28
C ALA A 251 -10.72 4.57 -21.61
N LEU A 252 -10.28 3.75 -20.64
CA LEU A 252 -9.15 2.85 -20.78
C LEU A 252 -9.60 1.39 -20.71
N ALA A 253 -9.18 0.60 -21.70
CA ALA A 253 -9.13 -0.84 -21.56
C ALA A 253 -7.98 -1.19 -20.60
N SER A 254 -8.18 -2.18 -19.74
CA SER A 254 -7.17 -2.66 -18.79
C SER A 254 -7.08 -4.18 -18.86
N THR A 255 -5.86 -4.71 -18.88
CA THR A 255 -5.59 -6.16 -18.94
C THR A 255 -4.37 -6.55 -18.10
N TYR A 256 -4.21 -7.83 -17.84
CA TYR A 256 -3.04 -8.42 -17.22
C TYR A 256 -2.23 -9.21 -18.26
N PRO A 257 -0.89 -9.15 -18.22
CA PRO A 257 -0.07 -9.99 -19.07
C PRO A 257 -0.25 -11.48 -18.71
N THR A 258 -0.20 -12.33 -19.72
CA THR A 258 -0.42 -13.79 -19.60
C THR A 258 0.87 -14.59 -19.70
N ARG A 259 1.99 -13.96 -20.06
CA ARG A 259 3.31 -14.60 -20.24
C ARG A 259 4.40 -13.98 -19.38
N THR A 260 4.41 -12.66 -19.26
CA THR A 260 5.41 -11.93 -18.49
C THR A 260 4.87 -11.61 -17.10
N ASN A 261 5.72 -11.66 -16.07
CA ASN A 261 5.32 -11.40 -14.71
C ASN A 261 4.90 -9.94 -14.51
N PHE A 262 3.79 -9.72 -13.81
CA PHE A 262 3.34 -8.39 -13.37
C PHE A 262 3.41 -8.25 -11.86
N VAL A 263 3.44 -7.01 -11.39
CA VAL A 263 3.47 -6.69 -9.96
C VAL A 263 2.09 -6.73 -9.34
N ALA A 264 2.02 -7.39 -8.19
CA ALA A 264 0.94 -7.27 -7.23
C ALA A 264 1.53 -7.29 -5.82
N TRP A 265 0.86 -6.65 -4.86
CA TRP A 265 1.28 -6.68 -3.46
C TRP A 265 0.09 -6.45 -2.52
N PRO A 266 0.14 -6.96 -1.28
CA PRO A 266 -0.83 -6.62 -0.26
C PRO A 266 -0.52 -5.22 0.27
N GLN A 267 -1.34 -4.23 -0.07
CA GLN A 267 -1.25 -2.92 0.58
C GLN A 267 -1.42 -3.16 2.08
N THR A 268 -0.45 -2.72 2.89
CA THR A 268 -0.34 -3.17 4.29
C THR A 268 -0.71 -2.06 5.24
N ALA A 269 -1.32 -2.41 6.37
CA ALA A 269 -1.74 -1.51 7.41
C ALA A 269 -1.20 -1.95 8.77
N GLY A 270 -1.04 -0.99 9.68
CA GLY A 270 -0.71 -1.20 11.09
C GLY A 270 -1.31 -0.10 11.95
N ILE A 271 -1.73 -0.47 13.16
CA ILE A 271 -2.18 0.49 14.19
C ILE A 271 -0.95 0.89 15.00
N LEU A 272 -0.77 2.18 15.25
CA LEU A 272 0.34 2.68 16.05
C LEU A 272 0.08 2.32 17.52
N ARG A 273 1.12 1.84 18.23
CA ARG A 273 1.00 1.40 19.63
C ARG A 273 0.45 2.52 20.53
N ASP A 274 0.96 3.73 20.31
CA ASP A 274 0.62 4.93 21.11
C ASP A 274 -0.35 5.85 20.33
N ALA A 275 -1.23 5.26 19.51
CA ALA A 275 -2.31 5.97 18.82
C ALA A 275 -3.13 6.81 19.81
N ARG A 276 -3.60 7.99 19.38
CA ARG A 276 -4.43 8.87 20.21
C ARG A 276 -5.88 8.40 20.27
N HIS A 277 -6.32 7.73 19.19
CA HIS A 277 -7.66 7.15 19.06
C HIS A 277 -7.58 5.65 18.73
N PRO A 278 -7.09 4.80 19.65
CA PRO A 278 -6.98 3.37 19.41
C PRO A 278 -8.32 2.67 19.13
N GLU A 279 -9.45 3.08 19.72
CA GLU A 279 -10.76 2.51 19.36
C GLU A 279 -11.20 2.90 17.95
N GLY A 280 -10.94 4.15 17.54
CA GLY A 280 -11.11 4.60 16.16
C GLY A 280 -10.27 3.78 15.17
N ALA A 281 -9.02 3.50 15.49
CA ALA A 281 -8.14 2.66 14.67
C ALA A 281 -8.59 1.19 14.62
N ARG A 282 -8.99 0.60 15.76
CA ARG A 282 -9.55 -0.75 15.82
C ARG A 282 -10.79 -0.84 14.94
N LEU A 283 -11.74 0.09 15.06
CA LEU A 283 -12.93 0.16 14.21
C LEU A 283 -12.55 0.18 12.72
N PHE A 284 -11.62 1.06 12.34
CA PHE A 284 -11.20 1.19 10.94
C PHE A 284 -10.58 -0.10 10.40
N HIS A 285 -9.69 -0.74 11.14
CA HIS A 285 -9.06 -2.01 10.72
C HIS A 285 -10.06 -3.17 10.63
N ASN A 286 -11.02 -3.27 11.56
CA ASN A 286 -12.09 -4.27 11.47
C ASN A 286 -13.00 -4.01 10.27
N TRP A 287 -13.31 -2.75 9.98
CA TRP A 287 -14.08 -2.40 8.80
C TRP A 287 -13.34 -2.72 7.51
N LEU A 288 -12.03 -2.42 7.41
CA LEU A 288 -11.22 -2.77 6.24
C LEU A 288 -11.25 -4.27 5.93
N LEU A 289 -11.24 -5.12 6.97
CA LEU A 289 -11.28 -6.58 6.84
C LEU A 289 -12.69 -7.17 6.87
N SER A 290 -13.73 -6.36 7.08
CA SER A 290 -15.11 -6.81 7.07
C SER A 290 -15.48 -7.39 5.71
N ARG A 291 -16.43 -8.32 5.70
CA ARG A 291 -16.95 -8.88 4.45
C ARG A 291 -17.53 -7.77 3.56
N GLU A 292 -18.32 -6.86 4.14
CA GLU A 292 -18.93 -5.73 3.43
C GLU A 292 -17.90 -4.84 2.71
N ARG A 293 -16.70 -4.67 3.29
CA ARG A 293 -15.64 -3.90 2.64
C ARG A 293 -14.84 -4.72 1.63
N GLN A 294 -14.48 -5.95 1.98
CA GLN A 294 -13.70 -6.82 1.09
C GLN A 294 -14.43 -7.14 -0.22
N GLU A 295 -15.76 -7.30 -0.20
CA GLU A 295 -16.56 -7.52 -1.40
C GLU A 295 -16.56 -6.33 -2.38
N THR A 296 -16.18 -5.13 -1.92
CA THR A 296 -16.04 -3.94 -2.77
C THR A 296 -14.65 -3.76 -3.36
N GLN A 297 -13.67 -4.55 -2.92
CA GLN A 297 -12.30 -4.48 -3.44
C GLN A 297 -12.21 -5.20 -4.78
N ASP A 298 -11.52 -4.59 -5.75
CA ASP A 298 -11.20 -5.25 -7.03
C ASP A 298 -10.55 -6.62 -6.81
N TRP A 299 -9.56 -6.67 -5.92
CA TRP A 299 -8.89 -7.89 -5.51
C TRP A 299 -8.83 -7.97 -3.97
N PRO A 300 -9.82 -8.62 -3.33
CA PRO A 300 -9.86 -8.76 -1.88
C PRO A 300 -8.67 -9.58 -1.39
N LEU A 301 -8.20 -9.25 -0.19
CA LEU A 301 -7.13 -9.99 0.46
C LEU A 301 -7.65 -11.24 1.16
N ARG A 302 -8.87 -11.17 1.72
CA ARG A 302 -9.48 -12.28 2.45
C ARG A 302 -9.88 -13.40 1.50
N THR A 303 -9.29 -14.57 1.72
CA THR A 303 -9.52 -15.77 0.91
C THR A 303 -10.91 -16.40 1.10
N ASP A 304 -11.57 -16.06 2.21
CA ASP A 304 -12.89 -16.56 2.61
C ASP A 304 -14.06 -15.64 2.20
N VAL A 305 -13.78 -14.53 1.49
CA VAL A 305 -14.78 -13.62 0.95
C VAL A 305 -15.10 -14.01 -0.50
N ALA A 306 -16.39 -14.26 -0.77
CA ALA A 306 -16.91 -14.71 -2.05
C ALA A 306 -18.29 -14.08 -2.32
N PRO A 307 -18.63 -13.73 -3.58
CA PRO A 307 -17.83 -13.85 -4.80
C PRO A 307 -16.86 -12.67 -5.01
N LEU A 308 -15.90 -12.81 -5.95
CA LEU A 308 -15.22 -11.64 -6.51
C LEU A 308 -16.23 -10.76 -7.27
N PRO A 309 -16.03 -9.43 -7.36
CA PRO A 309 -16.88 -8.58 -8.19
C PRO A 309 -17.04 -9.16 -9.60
N ASN A 310 -18.26 -9.13 -10.13
CA ASN A 310 -18.59 -9.74 -11.41
C ASN A 310 -17.67 -9.19 -12.52
N GLY A 311 -16.76 -10.03 -13.03
CA GLY A 311 -15.85 -9.70 -14.12
C GLY A 311 -14.38 -9.47 -13.74
N PHE A 312 -13.97 -9.64 -12.48
CA PHE A 312 -12.54 -9.65 -12.15
C PHE A 312 -11.84 -10.84 -12.84
N PRO A 313 -10.77 -10.63 -13.64
CA PRO A 313 -10.28 -11.63 -14.58
C PRO A 313 -9.25 -12.62 -13.99
N LEU A 314 -8.88 -12.49 -12.73
CA LEU A 314 -7.88 -13.34 -12.07
C LEU A 314 -8.50 -14.20 -10.97
N ASP A 315 -7.76 -15.24 -10.57
CA ASP A 315 -8.14 -16.05 -9.40
C ASP A 315 -8.09 -15.18 -8.14
N ARG A 316 -9.05 -15.37 -7.25
CA ARG A 316 -9.08 -14.72 -5.93
C ARG A 316 -7.83 -15.07 -5.13
N ASP A 317 -7.45 -16.35 -5.16
CA ASP A 317 -6.25 -16.83 -4.52
C ASP A 317 -5.04 -16.48 -5.39
N ILE A 318 -4.35 -15.40 -5.02
CA ILE A 318 -3.21 -14.88 -5.78
C ILE A 318 -2.09 -15.92 -5.94
N ALA A 319 -1.99 -16.90 -5.04
CA ALA A 319 -1.01 -17.97 -5.15
C ALA A 319 -1.25 -18.89 -6.36
N LYS A 320 -2.47 -18.87 -6.94
CA LYS A 320 -2.83 -19.60 -8.16
C LYS A 320 -2.62 -18.79 -9.44
N VAL A 321 -2.31 -17.50 -9.34
CA VAL A 321 -2.08 -16.64 -10.51
C VAL A 321 -0.62 -16.80 -10.96
N ALA A 322 -0.41 -17.53 -12.06
CA ALA A 322 0.92 -17.94 -12.51
C ALA A 322 1.92 -16.79 -12.77
N ASN A 323 1.45 -15.63 -13.23
CA ASN A 323 2.31 -14.52 -13.67
C ASN A 323 2.45 -13.40 -12.63
N THR A 324 2.18 -13.68 -11.36
CA THR A 324 2.52 -12.74 -10.29
C THR A 324 2.90 -13.50 -9.02
N ASN A 325 3.67 -12.85 -8.16
CA ASN A 325 4.02 -13.40 -6.86
C ASN A 325 4.06 -12.26 -5.85
N ALA A 326 2.91 -11.96 -5.23
CA ALA A 326 2.81 -10.90 -4.25
C ALA A 326 3.67 -11.15 -3.00
N ALA A 327 3.90 -12.42 -2.64
CA ALA A 327 4.75 -12.80 -1.52
C ALA A 327 6.23 -12.43 -1.73
N ALA A 328 6.67 -12.24 -2.98
CA ALA A 328 8.05 -11.87 -3.31
C ALA A 328 8.36 -10.39 -3.08
N PHE A 329 7.35 -9.52 -3.04
CA PHE A 329 7.57 -8.07 -2.95
C PHE A 329 8.16 -7.65 -1.60
N LEU A 330 7.66 -8.18 -0.47
CA LEU A 330 8.20 -7.85 0.85
C LEU A 330 9.69 -8.27 1.01
N PRO A 331 10.10 -9.51 0.70
CA PRO A 331 11.51 -9.90 0.72
C PRO A 331 12.39 -9.02 -0.16
N TRP A 332 11.92 -8.67 -1.37
CA TRP A 332 12.65 -7.77 -2.27
C TRP A 332 12.77 -6.36 -1.68
N MET A 333 11.68 -5.81 -1.14
CA MET A 333 11.67 -4.50 -0.48
C MET A 333 12.59 -4.43 0.74
N ARG A 334 12.83 -5.56 1.42
CA ARG A 334 13.77 -5.63 2.56
C ARG A 334 15.23 -5.58 2.12
N ASP A 335 15.56 -5.99 0.90
CA ASP A 335 16.91 -5.87 0.33
C ASP A 335 17.15 -4.46 -0.22
N ARG A 336 17.30 -3.49 0.69
CA ARG A 336 17.49 -2.08 0.32
C ARG A 336 18.75 -1.85 -0.52
N VAL A 337 19.78 -2.69 -0.37
CA VAL A 337 21.00 -2.60 -1.18
C VAL A 337 20.71 -2.91 -2.64
N SER A 338 19.97 -3.99 -2.91
CA SER A 338 19.58 -4.33 -4.29
C SER A 338 18.59 -3.32 -4.88
N VAL A 339 17.61 -2.86 -4.08
CA VAL A 339 16.66 -1.82 -4.50
C VAL A 339 17.38 -0.54 -4.89
N GLU A 340 18.28 -0.04 -4.04
CA GLU A 340 19.03 1.20 -4.29
C GLU A 340 19.93 1.08 -5.53
N ARG A 341 20.66 -0.03 -5.69
CA ARG A 341 21.48 -0.29 -6.88
C ARG A 341 20.64 -0.26 -8.15
N LEU A 342 19.45 -0.84 -8.12
CA LEU A 342 18.56 -0.85 -9.28
C LEU A 342 18.01 0.55 -9.58
N LYS A 343 17.63 1.34 -8.56
CA LYS A 343 17.24 2.75 -8.75
C LYS A 343 18.32 3.56 -9.43
N LEU A 344 19.54 3.49 -8.91
CA LEU A 344 20.68 4.22 -9.48
C LEU A 344 20.98 3.75 -10.91
N TRP A 345 20.83 2.45 -11.19
CA TRP A 345 20.95 1.94 -12.56
C TRP A 345 19.91 2.58 -13.49
N PHE A 346 18.63 2.64 -13.10
CA PHE A 346 17.61 3.34 -13.89
C PHE A 346 17.93 4.82 -14.06
N GLU A 347 18.37 5.50 -13.00
CA GLU A 347 18.76 6.90 -13.05
C GLU A 347 19.87 7.17 -14.09
N THR A 348 20.84 6.27 -14.26
CA THR A 348 21.86 6.40 -15.33
C THR A 348 21.29 6.34 -16.75
N LYS A 349 20.08 5.78 -16.92
CA LYS A 349 19.43 5.57 -18.21
C LYS A 349 18.37 6.63 -18.53
N ILE A 350 17.61 7.06 -17.52
CA ILE A 350 16.45 7.96 -17.71
C ILE A 350 16.56 9.27 -16.94
N GLY A 351 17.64 9.48 -16.19
CA GLY A 351 17.84 10.65 -15.33
C GLY A 351 17.09 10.57 -14.01
N THR A 352 17.25 11.62 -13.20
CA THR A 352 16.50 11.80 -11.95
C THR A 352 15.03 12.05 -12.25
N PRO A 353 14.08 11.63 -11.37
CA PRO A 353 12.67 11.94 -11.55
C PRO A 353 12.44 13.45 -11.67
N GLN A 354 11.73 13.86 -12.71
CA GLN A 354 11.42 15.27 -13.00
C GLN A 354 9.93 15.55 -12.77
N GLY A 355 9.59 16.80 -12.45
CA GLY A 355 8.22 17.27 -12.24
C GLY A 355 7.88 17.53 -10.77
N LEU A 356 6.72 18.12 -10.54
CA LEU A 356 6.20 18.37 -9.19
C LEU A 356 5.87 17.05 -8.48
N SER A 357 5.59 17.15 -7.18
CA SER A 357 4.94 16.04 -6.47
C SER A 357 3.62 15.72 -7.16
N PRO A 358 3.22 14.44 -7.31
CA PRO A 358 1.91 14.11 -7.87
C PRO A 358 0.75 14.67 -7.01
N LEU A 359 0.99 15.02 -5.75
CA LEU A 359 0.00 15.69 -4.91
C LEU A 359 -0.22 17.16 -5.26
N GLU A 360 0.58 17.73 -6.15
CA GLU A 360 0.66 19.16 -6.45
C GLU A 360 0.82 19.45 -7.96
N ASP A 361 0.71 18.44 -8.82
CA ASP A 361 0.95 18.60 -10.27
C ASP A 361 -0.29 19.00 -11.08
N ASP A 362 -1.45 19.14 -10.42
CA ASP A 362 -2.76 19.50 -10.98
C ASP A 362 -3.21 18.59 -12.15
N LEU A 363 -2.77 17.32 -12.17
CA LEU A 363 -3.03 16.37 -13.26
C LEU A 363 -4.20 15.41 -13.07
#